data_AF-A0A0Q3JCI9-F1
#
_entry.id   AF-A0A0Q3JCI9-F1
#
_cell.length_a   1.000
_cell.length_b   1.000
_cell.length_c   1.000
_cell.angle_alpha   90.00
_cell.angle_beta   90.00
_cell.angle_gamma   90.00
#
_symmetry.space_group_name_H-M   'P 1'
#
loop_
_entity.id
_entity.type
_entity.pdbx_description
1 polymer ?
#
loop_
_entity_poly.entity_id
_entity_poly.type
_entity_poly.pdbx_seq_one_letter_code
_entity_poly.pdbx_strand_id
1 'polypeptide(L)'
;MVARCLVLSALLLITSASAASAAASPHGLTQQVDVAKQLKEELSERNPGHEMLKSWNGEDPCSPTAWEGFSCQSKDGNLVVVKLNFSSKELQGPIPAAIGNLTDLTEIDLQSNNFTGSIPGSFSALTQLLKLSVNCNPFLINQLPDGLSTTVDFSFGGCAAEEYRSPPEAANQRTFVIGGVAGGSLACTFALGSFFVCFSKRERRSQKTDCASTTNPVYEECSINITTNPAVQQLSLKSIQTATCQFKTMIGQGGFGAVYQGTLAHGQQIAVKVRSPSSTQGTREFNNELRLLSAVWHDNLVPLIGYCCEKDQQILVYPFMSNGSLQDRLYGEASKRKVLDWPTRISVCIGAARGLVYLHNFAGRCIIHRDVKSSNILLDHSMCGKVADFGFSKYAPQEGDSNASMEVRGTAGYLDPEYYATQLLSTKSDVFSFGVVLLEIVTGKEPLDLQRPRSEWSLVEWA
;
A
#
# COMPACT_ATOMS: atom_id res chain seq x y z
N MET A 1 -43.84 14.26 68.15
CA MET A 1 -44.95 13.52 68.79
C MET A 1 -46.07 13.41 67.75
N VAL A 2 -46.53 12.24 67.28
CA VAL A 2 -46.32 10.83 67.70
C VAL A 2 -46.28 9.89 66.47
N ALA A 3 -45.44 8.85 66.55
CA ALA A 3 -45.39 7.53 65.88
C ALA A 3 -46.47 7.14 64.81
N ARG A 4 -46.08 6.62 63.62
CA ARG A 4 -45.81 5.18 63.29
C ARG A 4 -46.99 4.24 63.63
N CYS A 5 -47.77 3.72 62.67
CA CYS A 5 -47.65 2.39 61.99
C CYS A 5 -49.01 2.07 61.27
N LEU A 6 -49.25 1.06 60.39
CA LEU A 6 -48.49 -0.05 59.77
C LEU A 6 -49.22 -0.50 58.45
N VAL A 7 -48.48 -0.73 57.35
CA VAL A 7 -48.59 -1.87 56.38
C VAL A 7 -49.97 -2.39 55.90
N LEU A 8 -50.28 -2.23 54.59
CA LEU A 8 -50.24 -3.30 53.54
C LEU A 8 -50.64 -2.77 52.14
N SER A 9 -50.15 -3.44 51.09
CA SER A 9 -50.21 -3.04 49.68
C SER A 9 -51.27 -3.81 48.86
N ALA A 10 -52.02 -3.12 47.99
CA ALA A 10 -52.64 -3.72 46.79
C ALA A 10 -53.02 -2.67 45.72
N LEU A 11 -52.24 -2.67 44.62
CA LEU A 11 -52.63 -2.58 43.20
C LEU A 11 -53.68 -1.57 42.65
N LEU A 12 -53.36 -1.15 41.40
CA LEU A 12 -54.21 -0.71 40.29
C LEU A 12 -54.56 0.79 40.12
N LEU A 13 -53.65 1.45 39.40
CA LEU A 13 -53.88 2.26 38.19
C LEU A 13 -54.98 3.34 38.21
N ILE A 14 -54.52 4.60 38.24
CA ILE A 14 -55.27 5.77 37.81
C ILE A 14 -55.46 5.71 36.29
N THR A 15 -56.71 5.71 35.84
CA THR A 15 -57.08 6.00 34.44
C THR A 15 -57.44 7.48 34.32
N SER A 16 -56.68 8.23 33.52
CA SER A 16 -57.13 9.50 32.97
C SER A 16 -56.64 9.63 31.52
N ALA A 17 -57.53 9.36 30.58
CA ALA A 17 -57.24 9.50 29.16
C ALA A 17 -57.19 10.98 28.77
N SER A 18 -56.18 11.35 27.98
CA SER A 18 -56.26 12.46 27.03
C SER A 18 -55.89 11.90 25.67
N ALA A 19 -56.79 12.03 24.70
CA ALA A 19 -56.58 11.46 23.37
C ALA A 19 -55.55 12.29 22.59
N ALA A 20 -54.37 11.73 22.40
CA ALA A 20 -53.48 12.10 21.31
C ALA A 20 -53.64 11.08 20.18
N SER A 21 -53.69 11.59 18.94
CA SER A 21 -53.71 10.86 17.67
C SER A 21 -53.04 9.48 17.71
N ALA A 22 -53.77 8.44 17.27
CA ALA A 22 -53.20 7.12 17.00
C ALA A 22 -52.32 7.16 15.74
N ALA A 23 -51.11 7.72 15.87
CA ALA A 23 -50.01 7.41 14.97
C ALA A 23 -49.60 5.95 15.19
N ALA A 24 -49.31 5.22 14.11
CA ALA A 24 -48.94 3.82 14.16
C ALA A 24 -47.68 3.61 15.04
N SER A 25 -47.67 2.55 15.85
CA SER A 25 -46.56 2.22 16.75
C SER A 25 -45.22 2.14 15.99
N PRO A 26 -44.12 2.70 16.53
CA PRO A 26 -42.81 2.72 15.87
C PRO A 26 -42.10 1.36 16.02
N HIS A 27 -42.66 0.32 15.39
CA HIS A 27 -42.19 -1.06 15.55
C HIS A 27 -40.77 -1.31 15.01
N GLY A 28 -40.25 -0.43 14.14
CA GLY A 28 -38.89 -0.52 13.60
C GLY A 28 -37.80 0.12 14.49
N LEU A 29 -38.16 1.08 15.35
CA LEU A 29 -37.16 1.81 16.16
C LEU A 29 -36.59 0.93 17.29
N THR A 30 -37.44 0.12 17.93
CA THR A 30 -37.01 -0.87 18.93
C THR A 30 -36.21 -2.01 18.31
N GLN A 31 -36.57 -2.44 17.09
CA GLN A 31 -35.92 -3.56 16.41
C GLN A 31 -34.43 -3.28 16.13
N GLN A 32 -34.08 -2.10 15.60
CA GLN A 32 -32.67 -1.78 15.33
C GLN A 32 -31.84 -1.60 16.60
N VAL A 33 -32.45 -1.08 17.67
CA VAL A 33 -31.85 -0.93 19.01
C VAL A 33 -31.47 -2.30 19.58
N ASP A 34 -32.40 -3.26 19.56
CA ASP A 34 -32.16 -4.59 20.12
C ASP A 34 -31.16 -5.40 19.27
N VAL A 35 -31.22 -5.26 17.94
CA VAL A 35 -30.23 -5.86 17.03
C VAL A 35 -28.84 -5.27 17.24
N ALA A 36 -28.71 -3.95 17.46
CA ALA A 36 -27.42 -3.32 17.72
C ALA A 36 -26.80 -3.75 19.07
N LYS A 37 -27.63 -3.96 20.11
CA LYS A 37 -27.20 -4.55 21.39
C LYS A 37 -26.71 -5.98 21.20
N GLN A 38 -27.49 -6.83 20.54
CA GLN A 38 -27.10 -8.22 20.23
C GLN A 38 -25.81 -8.28 19.42
N LEU A 39 -25.67 -7.42 18.40
CA LEU A 39 -24.46 -7.30 17.58
C LEU A 39 -23.24 -6.91 18.42
N LYS A 40 -23.42 -6.00 19.38
CA LYS A 40 -22.36 -5.61 20.32
C LYS A 40 -21.94 -6.77 21.22
N GLU A 41 -22.89 -7.55 21.73
CA GLU A 41 -22.61 -8.71 22.58
C GLU A 41 -21.85 -9.81 21.80
N GLU A 42 -22.36 -10.22 20.62
CA GLU A 42 -21.74 -11.24 19.77
C GLU A 42 -20.30 -10.87 19.36
N LEU A 43 -20.06 -9.61 19.00
CA LEU A 43 -18.70 -9.13 18.69
C LEU A 43 -17.81 -9.02 19.94
N SER A 44 -18.35 -8.60 21.08
CA SER A 44 -17.57 -8.42 22.32
C SER A 44 -17.11 -9.74 22.93
N GLU A 45 -17.86 -10.84 22.75
CA GLU A 45 -17.46 -12.18 23.20
C GLU A 45 -16.13 -12.62 22.58
N ARG A 46 -15.92 -12.27 21.29
CA ARG A 46 -14.73 -12.65 20.52
C ARG A 46 -13.67 -11.56 20.44
N ASN A 47 -14.03 -10.32 20.74
CA ASN A 47 -13.16 -9.14 20.68
C ASN A 47 -13.20 -8.35 22.00
N PRO A 48 -12.80 -8.97 23.13
CA PRO A 48 -12.93 -8.36 24.45
C PRO A 48 -12.09 -7.10 24.57
N GLY A 49 -12.73 -5.98 24.90
CA GLY A 49 -12.06 -4.69 25.07
C GLY A 49 -11.69 -3.96 23.77
N HIS A 50 -12.25 -4.37 22.62
CA HIS A 50 -12.02 -3.72 21.33
C HIS A 50 -12.53 -2.26 21.31
N GLU A 51 -11.72 -1.32 20.80
CA GLU A 51 -11.98 0.13 20.90
C GLU A 51 -13.27 0.57 20.20
N MET A 52 -13.55 0.05 18.99
CA MET A 52 -14.82 0.33 18.29
C MET A 52 -16.03 -0.11 19.12
N LEU A 53 -15.96 -1.25 19.82
CA LEU A 53 -17.08 -1.74 20.64
C LEU A 53 -17.22 -0.96 21.95
N LYS A 54 -16.13 -0.36 22.46
CA LYS A 54 -16.18 0.62 23.56
C LYS A 54 -16.83 1.94 23.11
N SER A 55 -16.62 2.38 21.87
CA SER A 55 -17.17 3.63 21.34
C SER A 55 -18.69 3.60 21.16
N TRP A 56 -19.28 2.42 20.94
CA TRP A 56 -20.72 2.21 20.82
C TRP A 56 -21.45 2.51 22.13
N ASN A 57 -21.93 3.74 22.30
CA ASN A 57 -22.53 4.26 23.53
C ASN A 57 -23.92 4.89 23.29
N GLY A 58 -24.78 4.86 24.30
CA GLY A 58 -26.21 5.20 24.17
C GLY A 58 -27.08 3.97 23.90
N GLU A 59 -28.37 4.21 23.60
CA GLU A 59 -29.35 3.15 23.37
C GLU A 59 -29.60 2.85 21.89
N ASP A 60 -29.43 3.83 21.00
CA ASP A 60 -29.74 3.76 19.57
C ASP A 60 -28.46 3.90 18.74
N PRO A 61 -28.14 2.97 17.81
CA PRO A 61 -26.96 3.05 16.95
C PRO A 61 -26.95 4.27 16.02
N CYS A 62 -28.05 5.01 15.91
CA CYS A 62 -28.19 6.21 15.08
C CYS A 62 -28.28 7.53 15.87
N SER A 63 -28.31 7.53 17.22
CA SER A 63 -28.63 8.71 18.02
C SER A 63 -27.90 8.76 19.37
N PRO A 64 -27.33 9.91 19.81
CA PRO A 64 -27.39 11.24 19.18
C PRO A 64 -26.46 11.42 17.97
N THR A 65 -25.51 10.50 17.80
CA THR A 65 -24.61 10.38 16.66
C THR A 65 -24.48 8.91 16.30
N ALA A 66 -24.36 8.58 15.02
CA ALA A 66 -24.23 7.19 14.60
C ALA A 66 -22.99 6.52 15.24
N TRP A 67 -23.13 5.28 15.68
CA TRP A 67 -22.04 4.46 16.21
C TRP A 67 -20.95 4.24 15.17
N GLU A 68 -19.70 4.07 15.61
CA GLU A 68 -18.59 3.82 14.69
C GLU A 68 -18.85 2.56 13.85
N GLY A 69 -18.83 2.72 12.53
CA GLY A 69 -19.14 1.65 11.58
C GLY A 69 -20.62 1.52 11.19
N PHE A 70 -21.53 2.29 11.81
CA PHE A 70 -22.92 2.40 11.37
C PHE A 70 -23.12 3.67 10.53
N SER A 71 -23.88 3.59 9.44
CA SER A 71 -24.38 4.76 8.73
C SER A 71 -25.91 4.73 8.71
N CYS A 72 -26.52 5.81 9.19
CA CYS A 72 -27.97 5.93 9.27
C CYS A 72 -28.51 7.00 8.32
N GLN A 73 -29.72 6.77 7.80
CA GLN A 73 -30.42 7.69 6.91
C GLN A 73 -31.84 7.91 7.42
N SER A 74 -32.41 9.10 7.16
CA SER A 74 -33.81 9.36 7.49
C SER A 74 -34.74 8.69 6.48
N LYS A 75 -35.64 7.84 6.97
CA LYS A 75 -36.70 7.15 6.23
C LYS A 75 -38.01 7.36 7.00
N ASP A 76 -38.98 8.00 6.35
CA ASP A 76 -40.30 8.33 6.92
C ASP A 76 -40.26 9.02 8.30
N GLY A 77 -39.26 9.89 8.50
CA GLY A 77 -39.06 10.67 9.74
C GLY A 77 -38.27 9.96 10.84
N ASN A 78 -37.92 8.68 10.68
CA ASN A 78 -37.06 7.93 11.61
C ASN A 78 -35.65 7.76 11.02
N LEU A 79 -34.62 7.60 11.86
CA LEU A 79 -33.29 7.19 11.41
C LEU A 79 -33.22 5.66 11.36
N VAL A 80 -32.82 5.11 10.21
CA VAL A 80 -32.60 3.66 10.01
C VAL A 80 -31.18 3.38 9.57
N VAL A 81 -30.62 2.25 10.03
CA VAL A 81 -29.28 1.80 9.62
C VAL A 81 -29.31 1.32 8.17
N VAL A 82 -28.59 2.01 7.28
CA VAL A 82 -28.54 1.71 5.84
C VAL A 82 -27.20 1.15 5.37
N LYS A 83 -26.12 1.32 6.15
CA LYS A 83 -24.81 0.69 5.87
C LYS A 83 -24.11 0.24 7.16
N LEU A 84 -23.39 -0.86 7.07
CA LEU A 84 -22.38 -1.28 8.04
C LEU A 84 -21.00 -1.29 7.40
N ASN A 85 -20.03 -0.64 8.04
CA ASN A 85 -18.62 -0.67 7.64
C ASN A 85 -17.77 -1.03 8.86
N PHE A 86 -17.42 -2.31 8.96
CA PHE A 86 -16.50 -2.85 9.95
C PHE A 86 -15.16 -3.24 9.30
N SER A 87 -14.81 -2.67 8.14
CA SER A 87 -13.56 -2.98 7.43
C SER A 87 -12.30 -2.56 8.19
N SER A 88 -11.25 -3.38 8.10
CA SER A 88 -9.93 -3.11 8.70
C SER A 88 -9.98 -2.79 10.21
N LYS A 89 -10.91 -3.43 10.92
CA LYS A 89 -11.14 -3.30 12.37
C LYS A 89 -10.54 -4.46 13.19
N GLU A 90 -9.74 -5.33 12.57
CA GLU A 90 -9.06 -6.46 13.24
C GLU A 90 -10.03 -7.42 13.98
N LEU A 91 -11.31 -7.43 13.59
CA LEU A 91 -12.38 -8.20 14.25
C LEU A 91 -12.23 -9.69 13.98
N GLN A 92 -12.51 -10.50 15.00
CA GLN A 92 -12.33 -11.95 14.99
C GLN A 92 -13.62 -12.68 15.37
N GLY A 93 -13.72 -13.96 14.97
CA GLY A 93 -14.87 -14.82 15.25
C GLY A 93 -15.86 -14.91 14.08
N PRO A 94 -17.03 -15.55 14.26
CA PRO A 94 -18.04 -15.63 13.22
C PRO A 94 -18.66 -14.27 12.91
N ILE A 95 -19.14 -14.08 11.67
CA ILE A 95 -19.95 -12.91 11.32
C ILE A 95 -21.29 -13.00 12.10
N PRO A 96 -21.68 -11.96 12.87
CA PRO A 96 -22.90 -11.97 13.66
C PRO A 96 -24.17 -12.17 12.83
N ALA A 97 -25.00 -13.13 13.22
CA ALA A 97 -26.24 -13.44 12.49
C ALA A 97 -27.30 -12.33 12.63
N ALA A 98 -27.22 -11.54 13.71
CA ALA A 98 -28.11 -10.42 14.01
C ALA A 98 -28.13 -9.35 12.89
N ILE A 99 -27.05 -9.21 12.11
CA ILE A 99 -26.97 -8.25 10.98
C ILE A 99 -28.10 -8.46 9.97
N GLY A 100 -28.53 -9.71 9.74
CA GLY A 100 -29.63 -10.03 8.82
C GLY A 100 -31.00 -9.47 9.23
N ASN A 101 -31.16 -9.01 10.47
CA ASN A 101 -32.39 -8.38 10.96
C ASN A 101 -32.49 -6.88 10.61
N LEU A 102 -31.41 -6.25 10.10
CA LEU A 102 -31.40 -4.86 9.65
C LEU A 102 -31.82 -4.79 8.16
N THR A 103 -33.10 -4.99 7.89
CA THR A 103 -33.64 -5.16 6.52
C THR A 103 -33.51 -3.95 5.59
N ASP A 104 -33.11 -2.78 6.13
CA ASP A 104 -32.81 -1.54 5.40
C ASP A 104 -31.33 -1.41 4.96
N LEU A 105 -30.48 -2.40 5.23
CA LEU A 105 -29.10 -2.40 4.78
C LEU A 105 -28.96 -2.47 3.25
N THR A 106 -28.20 -1.52 2.72
CA THR A 106 -27.81 -1.40 1.30
C THR A 106 -26.35 -1.80 1.06
N GLU A 107 -25.49 -1.69 2.07
CA GLU A 107 -24.05 -1.97 1.96
C GLU A 107 -23.52 -2.58 3.27
N ILE A 108 -22.79 -3.68 3.15
CA ILE A 108 -22.07 -4.33 4.24
C ILE A 108 -20.61 -4.49 3.82
N ASP A 109 -19.70 -3.83 4.53
CA ASP A 109 -18.25 -3.99 4.36
C ASP A 109 -17.62 -4.59 5.62
N LEU A 110 -17.11 -5.81 5.48
CA LEU A 110 -16.44 -6.61 6.50
C LEU A 110 -14.99 -6.95 6.10
N GLN A 111 -14.46 -6.31 5.05
CA GLN A 111 -13.16 -6.70 4.49
C GLN A 111 -11.98 -6.48 5.44
N SER A 112 -10.89 -7.22 5.22
CA SER A 112 -9.63 -7.04 5.97
C SER A 112 -9.78 -7.21 7.49
N ASN A 113 -10.47 -8.28 7.90
CA ASN A 113 -10.62 -8.70 9.28
C ASN A 113 -10.17 -10.16 9.44
N ASN A 114 -10.39 -10.74 10.61
CA ASN A 114 -10.12 -12.14 10.92
C ASN A 114 -11.43 -12.91 11.17
N PHE A 115 -12.50 -12.60 10.42
CA PHE A 115 -13.77 -13.31 10.54
C PHE A 115 -13.62 -14.78 10.10
N THR A 116 -14.37 -15.66 10.76
CA THR A 116 -14.32 -17.12 10.61
C THR A 116 -15.71 -17.70 10.31
N GLY A 117 -15.79 -18.99 9.98
CA GLY A 117 -17.09 -19.63 9.69
C GLY A 117 -17.65 -19.21 8.33
N SER A 118 -18.98 -19.19 8.15
CA SER A 118 -19.63 -18.81 6.87
C SER A 118 -20.40 -17.50 6.99
N ILE A 119 -20.76 -16.92 5.84
CA ILE A 119 -21.71 -15.80 5.79
C ILE A 119 -23.06 -16.29 6.36
N PRO A 120 -23.71 -15.55 7.29
CA PRO A 120 -24.93 -16.02 7.96
C PRO A 120 -26.12 -16.16 7.00
N GLY A 121 -26.88 -17.24 7.14
CA GLY A 121 -28.11 -17.47 6.35
C GLY A 121 -29.17 -16.37 6.49
N SER A 122 -29.16 -15.62 7.60
CA SER A 122 -30.03 -14.47 7.84
C SER A 122 -29.82 -13.33 6.84
N PHE A 123 -28.67 -13.26 6.14
CA PHE A 123 -28.43 -12.23 5.12
C PHE A 123 -29.40 -12.36 3.94
N SER A 124 -30.02 -13.53 3.71
CA SER A 124 -31.09 -13.72 2.72
C SER A 124 -32.32 -12.81 2.96
N ALA A 125 -32.53 -12.30 4.17
CA ALA A 125 -33.60 -11.34 4.48
C ALA A 125 -33.28 -9.90 4.03
N LEU A 126 -32.02 -9.60 3.67
CA LEU A 126 -31.54 -8.27 3.30
C LEU A 126 -31.87 -7.94 1.83
N THR A 127 -33.16 -7.82 1.53
CA THR A 127 -33.68 -7.59 0.16
C THR A 127 -33.24 -6.28 -0.49
N GLN A 128 -32.76 -5.30 0.29
CA GLN A 128 -32.25 -4.01 -0.18
C GLN A 128 -30.71 -3.98 -0.35
N LEU A 129 -30.01 -5.09 -0.05
CA LEU A 129 -28.55 -5.15 -0.12
C LEU A 129 -28.05 -5.06 -1.56
N LEU A 130 -27.15 -4.11 -1.82
CA LEU A 130 -26.54 -3.87 -3.13
C LEU A 130 -25.07 -4.31 -3.17
N LYS A 131 -24.37 -4.25 -2.03
CA LYS A 131 -22.93 -4.57 -1.94
C LYS A 131 -22.61 -5.34 -0.66
N LEU A 132 -21.81 -6.40 -0.80
CA LEU A 132 -21.27 -7.21 0.29
C LEU A 132 -19.77 -7.48 0.06
N SER A 133 -18.92 -6.83 0.86
CA SER A 133 -17.46 -6.98 0.78
C SER A 133 -16.95 -7.80 1.96
N VAL A 134 -16.34 -8.97 1.68
CA VAL A 134 -15.81 -9.90 2.71
C VAL A 134 -14.39 -10.37 2.41
N ASN A 135 -13.76 -9.81 1.37
CA ASN A 135 -12.38 -10.08 0.98
C ASN A 135 -11.39 -9.86 2.13
N CYS A 136 -10.23 -10.51 2.04
CA CYS A 136 -9.18 -10.44 3.06
C CYS A 136 -9.62 -10.91 4.48
N ASN A 137 -10.51 -11.91 4.56
CA ASN A 137 -10.80 -12.67 5.79
C ASN A 137 -10.27 -14.11 5.64
N PRO A 138 -9.08 -14.46 6.19
CA PRO A 138 -8.36 -15.68 5.82
C PRO A 138 -9.01 -16.99 6.27
N PHE A 139 -9.93 -16.95 7.24
CA PHE A 139 -10.62 -18.11 7.80
C PHE A 139 -12.13 -18.14 7.52
N LEU A 140 -12.63 -17.24 6.66
CA LEU A 140 -14.03 -17.18 6.25
C LEU A 140 -14.29 -18.14 5.07
N ILE A 141 -15.36 -18.91 5.17
CA ILE A 141 -15.86 -19.82 4.14
C ILE A 141 -16.57 -18.99 3.08
N ASN A 142 -16.00 -19.00 1.88
CA ASN A 142 -16.42 -18.17 0.76
C ASN A 142 -17.59 -18.80 -0.02
N GLN A 143 -18.74 -18.90 0.66
CA GLN A 143 -20.00 -19.36 0.10
C GLN A 143 -21.11 -18.39 0.48
N LEU A 144 -21.86 -17.90 -0.51
CA LEU A 144 -23.06 -17.11 -0.27
C LEU A 144 -24.19 -18.02 0.27
N PRO A 145 -25.03 -17.53 1.20
CA PRO A 145 -26.16 -18.30 1.70
C PRO A 145 -27.25 -18.42 0.63
N ASP A 146 -27.92 -19.58 0.60
CA ASP A 146 -29.05 -19.83 -0.29
C ASP A 146 -30.16 -18.77 -0.10
N GLY A 147 -30.61 -18.17 -1.20
CA GLY A 147 -31.65 -17.14 -1.19
C GLY A 147 -31.13 -15.68 -1.14
N LEU A 148 -29.83 -15.43 -1.02
CA LEU A 148 -29.29 -14.08 -1.25
C LEU A 148 -29.41 -13.71 -2.74
N SER A 149 -29.79 -12.46 -3.04
CA SER A 149 -29.98 -12.01 -4.43
C SER A 149 -28.68 -12.10 -5.25
N THR A 150 -28.76 -12.63 -6.46
CA THR A 150 -27.64 -12.72 -7.41
C THR A 150 -27.21 -11.37 -8.00
N THR A 151 -27.86 -10.27 -7.61
CA THR A 151 -27.55 -8.90 -8.02
C THR A 151 -26.68 -8.14 -7.02
N VAL A 152 -26.32 -8.74 -5.88
CA VAL A 152 -25.40 -8.13 -4.90
C VAL A 152 -23.99 -8.10 -5.49
N ASP A 153 -23.35 -6.93 -5.52
CA ASP A 153 -21.92 -6.80 -5.80
C ASP A 153 -21.12 -7.48 -4.68
N PHE A 154 -20.61 -8.68 -4.96
CA PHE A 154 -19.95 -9.53 -3.98
C PHE A 154 -18.43 -9.52 -4.17
N SER A 155 -17.74 -8.82 -3.28
CA SER A 155 -16.28 -8.68 -3.32
C SER A 155 -15.61 -9.91 -2.68
N PHE A 156 -15.20 -10.87 -3.51
CA PHE A 156 -14.38 -12.01 -3.11
C PHE A 156 -12.93 -11.87 -3.58
N GLY A 157 -11.98 -12.16 -2.68
CA GLY A 157 -10.56 -12.17 -2.99
C GLY A 157 -9.71 -12.58 -1.78
N GLY A 158 -8.67 -13.39 -2.04
CA GLY A 158 -7.63 -13.66 -1.05
C GLY A 158 -6.71 -12.44 -0.88
N CYS A 159 -6.10 -12.31 0.30
CA CYS A 159 -5.11 -11.25 0.55
C CYS A 159 -3.96 -11.35 -0.46
N ALA A 160 -3.51 -10.20 -0.99
CA ALA A 160 -2.18 -10.14 -1.61
C ALA A 160 -1.14 -10.54 -0.55
N ALA A 161 -0.31 -11.53 -0.86
CA ALA A 161 0.47 -12.22 0.16
C ALA A 161 1.75 -11.46 0.54
N GLU A 162 1.71 -10.72 1.65
CA GLU A 162 2.89 -10.46 2.49
C GLU A 162 2.59 -10.76 3.97
N GLU A 163 3.45 -11.59 4.58
CA GLU A 163 3.56 -11.95 6.00
C GLU A 163 2.29 -12.07 6.89
N TYR A 164 1.63 -13.24 6.84
CA TYR A 164 0.95 -13.76 8.03
C TYR A 164 2.01 -14.24 9.05
N ARG A 165 2.49 -13.34 9.92
CA ARG A 165 3.20 -13.75 11.14
C ARG A 165 2.16 -14.20 12.17
N SER A 166 2.16 -15.49 12.46
CA SER A 166 1.38 -16.05 13.58
C SER A 166 1.72 -15.32 14.90
N PRO A 167 0.73 -15.08 15.79
CA PRO A 167 0.99 -14.56 17.12
C PRO A 167 1.85 -15.54 17.95
N PRO A 168 2.61 -15.05 18.95
CA PRO A 168 3.35 -15.93 19.85
C PRO A 168 2.38 -16.63 20.81
N GLU A 169 2.08 -17.91 20.58
CA GLU A 169 1.32 -18.71 21.55
C GLU A 169 2.11 -18.89 22.85
N ALA A 170 1.44 -18.58 23.97
CA ALA A 170 1.98 -18.77 25.30
C ALA A 170 2.14 -20.26 25.61
N ALA A 171 3.27 -20.64 26.20
CA ALA A 171 3.54 -22.01 26.56
C ALA A 171 2.63 -22.52 27.70
N ASN A 172 1.81 -23.54 27.44
CA ASN A 172 1.40 -24.49 28.49
C ASN A 172 0.89 -25.88 27.99
N GLN A 173 1.83 -26.82 27.89
CA GLN A 173 1.82 -28.11 28.62
C GLN A 173 0.72 -29.21 28.40
N ARG A 174 1.21 -30.40 27.97
CA ARG A 174 0.78 -31.83 28.23
C ARG A 174 -0.03 -32.67 27.17
N THR A 175 0.75 -33.47 26.41
CA THR A 175 0.78 -34.98 26.45
C THR A 175 -0.12 -35.88 25.55
N PHE A 176 0.56 -36.66 24.67
CA PHE A 176 0.18 -37.95 23.99
C PHE A 176 -1.01 -37.94 22.97
N VAL A 177 -1.07 -38.76 21.90
CA VAL A 177 -0.59 -40.16 21.70
C VAL A 177 0.12 -40.40 20.33
N ILE A 178 1.10 -41.32 20.40
CA ILE A 178 1.94 -42.03 19.41
C ILE A 178 1.35 -42.45 18.04
N GLY A 179 2.17 -42.33 16.97
CA GLY A 179 2.51 -43.48 16.11
C GLY A 179 2.22 -43.44 14.61
N GLY A 180 3.25 -43.49 13.75
CA GLY A 180 3.06 -43.99 12.37
C GLY A 180 4.06 -43.59 11.27
N VAL A 181 4.57 -42.35 11.23
CA VAL A 181 5.09 -41.77 9.94
C VAL A 181 6.60 -41.44 9.93
N ALA A 182 7.29 -41.43 11.08
CA ALA A 182 8.67 -40.92 11.18
C ALA A 182 9.75 -41.71 10.40
N GLY A 183 9.48 -42.96 9.99
CA GLY A 183 10.47 -43.81 9.33
C GLY A 183 10.71 -43.51 7.84
N GLY A 184 9.66 -43.16 7.09
CA GLY A 184 9.74 -42.99 5.63
C GLY A 184 10.40 -41.68 5.19
N SER A 185 10.15 -40.60 5.94
CA SER A 185 10.54 -39.24 5.54
C SER A 185 12.05 -38.99 5.62
N LEU A 186 12.77 -39.68 6.52
CA LEU A 186 14.23 -39.54 6.63
C LEU A 186 14.98 -40.27 5.51
N ALA A 187 14.50 -41.44 5.07
CA ALA A 187 15.10 -42.15 3.94
C ALA A 187 14.98 -41.33 2.64
N CYS A 188 13.82 -40.70 2.41
CA CYS A 188 13.58 -39.90 1.20
C CYS A 188 14.44 -38.62 1.17
N THR A 189 14.63 -37.94 2.30
CA THR A 189 15.45 -36.70 2.34
C THR A 189 16.94 -36.99 2.18
N PHE A 190 17.48 -38.08 2.73
CA PHE A 190 18.86 -38.49 2.46
C PHE A 190 19.08 -38.96 1.01
N ALA A 191 18.10 -39.65 0.40
CA ALA A 191 18.18 -40.04 -1.02
C ALA A 191 18.17 -38.83 -1.96
N LEU A 192 17.26 -37.86 -1.75
CA LEU A 192 17.19 -36.64 -2.56
C LEU A 192 18.39 -35.72 -2.32
N GLY A 193 18.86 -35.57 -1.07
CA GLY A 193 20.04 -34.77 -0.74
C GLY A 193 21.33 -35.33 -1.35
N SER A 194 21.52 -36.66 -1.32
CA SER A 194 22.67 -37.30 -1.97
C SER A 194 22.61 -37.23 -3.50
N PHE A 195 21.42 -37.34 -4.09
CA PHE A 195 21.22 -37.10 -5.52
C PHE A 195 21.59 -35.66 -5.92
N PHE A 196 21.14 -34.66 -5.15
CA PHE A 196 21.42 -33.24 -5.40
C PHE A 196 22.92 -32.91 -5.26
N VAL A 197 23.59 -33.44 -4.23
CA VAL A 197 25.05 -33.28 -4.04
C VAL A 197 25.87 -33.98 -5.12
N CYS A 198 25.40 -35.12 -5.64
CA CYS A 198 26.03 -35.81 -6.76
C CYS A 198 25.85 -35.05 -8.09
N PHE A 199 24.67 -34.48 -8.35
CA PHE A 199 24.43 -33.64 -9.53
C PHE A 199 25.25 -32.35 -9.49
N SER A 200 25.24 -31.61 -8.37
CA SER A 200 26.00 -30.37 -8.23
C SER A 200 27.52 -30.60 -8.28
N LYS A 201 28.02 -31.77 -7.86
CA LYS A 201 29.43 -32.16 -8.06
C LYS A 201 29.74 -32.64 -9.49
N ARG A 202 28.76 -33.18 -10.23
CA ARG A 202 28.91 -33.56 -11.64
C ARG A 202 28.99 -32.32 -12.54
N GLU A 203 28.15 -31.33 -12.27
CA GLU A 203 28.14 -30.05 -12.99
C GLU A 203 29.43 -29.24 -12.74
N ARG A 204 29.89 -29.15 -11.48
CA ARG A 204 31.18 -28.53 -11.13
C ARG A 204 32.43 -29.30 -11.62
N ARG A 205 32.29 -30.47 -12.23
CA ARG A 205 33.39 -31.22 -12.86
C ARG A 205 33.45 -31.05 -14.39
N SER A 206 32.49 -30.32 -14.99
CA SER A 206 32.35 -30.24 -16.46
C SER A 206 32.66 -28.86 -17.07
N GLN A 207 33.49 -28.04 -16.41
CA GLN A 207 34.15 -26.87 -17.04
C GLN A 207 35.64 -26.84 -16.68
N LYS A 208 36.43 -27.65 -17.38
CA LYS A 208 37.88 -27.43 -17.52
C LYS A 208 38.44 -28.14 -18.77
N THR A 209 38.14 -27.59 -19.96
CA THR A 209 38.92 -27.83 -21.19
C THR A 209 38.68 -26.72 -22.22
N ASP A 210 39.66 -26.51 -23.09
CA ASP A 210 39.82 -25.33 -23.95
C ASP A 210 38.99 -25.30 -25.24
N CYS A 211 38.84 -24.07 -25.76
CA CYS A 211 38.72 -23.64 -27.15
C CYS A 211 38.21 -24.63 -28.24
N ALA A 212 36.99 -24.36 -28.74
CA ALA A 212 36.69 -24.42 -30.18
C ALA A 212 35.53 -23.46 -30.50
N SER A 213 35.56 -22.83 -31.68
CA SER A 213 34.48 -21.93 -32.12
C SER A 213 33.29 -22.72 -32.68
N THR A 214 32.09 -22.47 -32.15
CA THR A 214 30.84 -22.77 -32.87
C THR A 214 29.83 -21.66 -32.63
N THR A 215 29.59 -20.84 -33.66
CA THR A 215 28.51 -19.86 -33.70
C THR A 215 27.15 -20.56 -33.71
N ASN A 216 26.22 -20.16 -32.85
CA ASN A 216 24.78 -20.26 -33.13
C ASN A 216 24.02 -19.14 -32.40
N PRO A 217 22.91 -18.63 -32.97
CA PRO A 217 22.56 -17.22 -32.78
C PRO A 217 21.15 -17.02 -32.20
N VAL A 218 21.08 -16.69 -30.92
CA VAL A 218 20.02 -15.83 -30.36
C VAL A 218 20.68 -14.84 -29.39
N TYR A 219 21.56 -14.01 -29.93
CA TYR A 219 21.82 -12.71 -29.31
C TYR A 219 20.64 -11.82 -29.68
N GLU A 220 19.71 -11.62 -28.75
CA GLU A 220 18.88 -10.41 -28.77
C GLU A 220 19.81 -9.24 -28.49
N GLU A 221 20.40 -8.72 -29.57
CA GLU A 221 21.12 -7.46 -29.56
C GLU A 221 20.13 -6.38 -29.10
N CYS A 222 20.54 -5.56 -28.12
CA CYS A 222 19.67 -4.58 -27.49
C CYS A 222 19.43 -3.42 -28.46
N SER A 223 18.56 -3.65 -29.43
CA SER A 223 18.17 -2.75 -30.52
C SER A 223 17.24 -1.66 -30.00
N ILE A 224 17.77 -0.85 -29.09
CA ILE A 224 17.14 0.35 -28.58
C ILE A 224 17.13 1.39 -29.72
N ASN A 225 16.12 1.29 -30.58
CA ASN A 225 15.78 2.29 -31.60
C ASN A 225 15.16 3.54 -30.94
N ILE A 226 15.83 4.08 -29.93
CA ILE A 226 15.55 5.41 -29.39
C ILE A 226 16.47 6.38 -30.13
N THR A 227 15.88 7.42 -30.73
CA THR A 227 16.64 8.59 -31.19
C THR A 227 17.12 9.35 -29.96
N THR A 228 18.19 8.87 -29.33
CA THR A 228 18.77 9.49 -28.15
C THR A 228 19.32 10.87 -28.52
N ASN A 229 19.13 11.84 -27.64
CA ASN A 229 19.83 13.12 -27.73
C ASN A 229 21.34 12.83 -27.75
N PRO A 230 22.12 13.39 -28.70
CA PRO A 230 23.56 13.13 -28.82
C PRO A 230 24.39 13.53 -27.59
N ALA A 231 23.81 14.26 -26.63
CA ALA A 231 24.41 14.50 -25.31
C ALA A 231 24.45 13.25 -24.40
N VAL A 232 23.55 12.27 -24.58
CA VAL A 232 23.49 11.03 -23.80
C VAL A 232 24.35 9.95 -24.46
N GLN A 233 25.42 9.53 -23.78
CA GLN A 233 26.44 8.65 -24.36
C GLN A 233 26.15 7.17 -24.09
N GLN A 234 26.31 6.32 -25.11
CA GLN A 234 26.43 4.88 -24.90
C GLN A 234 27.85 4.56 -24.40
N LEU A 235 27.95 4.06 -23.17
CA LEU A 235 29.20 3.75 -22.49
C LEU A 235 29.44 2.24 -22.49
N SER A 236 30.70 1.81 -22.63
CA SER A 236 31.03 0.38 -22.58
C SER A 236 31.02 -0.15 -21.14
N LEU A 237 30.63 -1.41 -20.94
CA LEU A 237 30.60 -2.04 -19.61
C LEU A 237 32.00 -2.03 -18.98
N LYS A 238 33.05 -2.21 -19.78
CA LYS A 238 34.46 -2.13 -19.34
C LYS A 238 34.81 -0.75 -18.80
N SER A 239 34.33 0.32 -19.42
CA SER A 239 34.58 1.70 -18.93
C SER A 239 33.87 1.95 -17.59
N ILE A 240 32.62 1.49 -17.45
CA ILE A 240 31.84 1.59 -16.21
C ILE A 240 32.48 0.77 -15.08
N GLN A 241 32.86 -0.49 -15.35
CA GLN A 241 33.57 -1.35 -14.40
C GLN A 241 34.91 -0.73 -13.94
N THR A 242 35.60 -0.02 -14.83
CA THR A 242 36.84 0.69 -14.47
C THR A 242 36.53 1.87 -13.56
N ALA A 243 35.53 2.69 -13.92
CA ALA A 243 35.11 3.87 -13.17
C ALA A 243 34.55 3.56 -11.78
N THR A 244 33.90 2.41 -11.58
CA THR A 244 33.33 1.97 -10.29
C THR A 244 34.25 1.05 -9.48
N CYS A 245 35.50 0.85 -9.93
CA CYS A 245 36.46 -0.10 -9.35
C CYS A 245 35.88 -1.51 -9.17
N GLN A 246 35.23 -2.04 -10.22
CA GLN A 246 34.45 -3.28 -10.22
C GLN A 246 33.23 -3.26 -9.27
N PHE A 247 32.44 -2.18 -9.34
CA PHE A 247 31.22 -1.98 -8.54
C PHE A 247 31.47 -2.08 -7.01
N LYS A 248 32.61 -1.54 -6.55
CA LYS A 248 33.08 -1.69 -5.17
C LYS A 248 32.23 -0.94 -4.14
N THR A 249 31.83 0.29 -4.44
CA THR A 249 31.15 1.18 -3.48
C THR A 249 29.67 1.27 -3.83
N MET A 250 28.85 0.42 -3.22
CA MET A 250 27.39 0.55 -3.29
C MET A 250 26.94 1.72 -2.41
N ILE A 251 26.05 2.57 -2.95
CA ILE A 251 25.49 3.75 -2.27
C ILE A 251 23.96 3.67 -2.10
N GLY A 252 23.31 2.68 -2.71
CA GLY A 252 21.87 2.42 -2.54
C GLY A 252 21.42 1.16 -3.26
N GLN A 253 20.24 0.67 -2.92
CA GLN A 253 19.58 -0.48 -3.56
C GLN A 253 18.06 -0.30 -3.52
N GLY A 254 17.36 -0.66 -4.60
CA GLY A 254 15.91 -0.56 -4.73
C GLY A 254 15.33 -1.52 -5.79
N GLY A 255 14.07 -1.33 -6.18
CA GLY A 255 13.35 -2.22 -7.11
C GLY A 255 13.99 -2.38 -8.50
N PHE A 256 14.66 -1.33 -8.98
CA PHE A 256 15.49 -1.37 -10.17
C PHE A 256 16.68 -2.33 -10.02
N GLY A 257 17.36 -2.27 -8.88
CA GLY A 257 18.66 -2.88 -8.62
C GLY A 257 19.56 -2.00 -7.73
N ALA A 258 20.88 -2.10 -7.91
CA ALA A 258 21.87 -1.46 -7.06
C ALA A 258 22.48 -0.20 -7.69
N VAL A 259 22.81 0.79 -6.86
CA VAL A 259 23.47 2.04 -7.26
C VAL A 259 24.88 2.06 -6.70
N TYR A 260 25.87 2.33 -7.55
CA TYR A 260 27.29 2.37 -7.20
C TYR A 260 27.89 3.75 -7.45
N GLN A 261 28.82 4.18 -6.58
CA GLN A 261 29.64 5.36 -6.83
C GLN A 261 30.81 5.00 -7.75
N GLY A 262 31.18 5.92 -8.64
CA GLY A 262 32.37 5.81 -9.46
C GLY A 262 32.95 7.17 -9.84
N THR A 263 34.07 7.14 -10.57
CA THR A 263 34.74 8.33 -11.11
C THR A 263 35.18 8.05 -12.54
N LEU A 264 34.75 8.87 -13.49
CA LEU A 264 35.18 8.78 -14.89
C LEU A 264 36.65 9.21 -15.05
N ALA A 265 37.28 8.85 -16.18
CA ALA A 265 38.71 9.09 -16.42
C ALA A 265 39.15 10.56 -16.30
N HIS A 266 38.25 11.50 -16.59
CA HIS A 266 38.43 12.95 -16.45
C HIS A 266 38.09 13.51 -15.05
N GLY A 267 37.95 12.65 -14.04
CA GLY A 267 37.73 13.03 -12.64
C GLY A 267 36.28 13.32 -12.24
N GLN A 268 35.32 13.26 -13.17
CA GLN A 268 33.91 13.46 -12.87
C GLN A 268 33.34 12.30 -12.02
N GLN A 269 32.82 12.62 -10.84
CA GLN A 269 32.13 11.66 -9.98
C GLN A 269 30.74 11.31 -10.55
N ILE A 270 30.41 10.02 -10.53
CA ILE A 270 29.18 9.46 -11.08
C ILE A 270 28.47 8.52 -10.11
N ALA A 271 27.15 8.41 -10.28
CA ALA A 271 26.33 7.35 -9.73
C ALA A 271 25.89 6.40 -10.87
N VAL A 272 25.98 5.10 -10.63
CA VAL A 272 25.79 4.05 -11.64
C VAL A 272 24.67 3.12 -11.16
N LYS A 273 23.48 3.26 -11.74
CA LYS A 273 22.25 2.51 -11.42
C LYS A 273 22.21 1.25 -12.30
N VAL A 274 22.43 0.08 -11.71
CA VAL A 274 22.57 -1.23 -12.40
C VAL A 274 21.30 -2.06 -12.19
N ARG A 275 20.71 -2.57 -13.27
CA ARG A 275 19.51 -3.42 -13.22
C ARG A 275 19.79 -4.72 -12.47
N SER A 276 18.89 -5.12 -11.57
CA SER A 276 18.89 -6.46 -10.97
C SER A 276 18.52 -7.52 -12.02
N PRO A 277 19.31 -8.60 -12.21
CA PRO A 277 19.05 -9.63 -13.22
C PRO A 277 17.65 -10.25 -13.14
N SER A 278 17.09 -10.40 -11.93
CA SER A 278 15.77 -10.98 -11.68
C SER A 278 14.59 -10.00 -11.80
N SER A 279 14.85 -8.69 -11.98
CA SER A 279 13.80 -7.66 -11.95
C SER A 279 13.25 -7.37 -13.35
N THR A 280 12.06 -7.90 -13.65
CA THR A 280 11.27 -7.51 -14.84
C THR A 280 10.79 -6.06 -14.77
N GLN A 281 10.59 -5.56 -13.55
CA GLN A 281 10.31 -4.16 -13.26
C GLN A 281 11.50 -3.26 -13.65
N GLY A 282 12.73 -3.64 -13.28
CA GLY A 282 13.94 -2.89 -13.59
C GLY A 282 14.19 -2.73 -15.10
N THR A 283 13.83 -3.72 -15.93
CA THR A 283 13.87 -3.57 -17.40
C THR A 283 12.89 -2.52 -17.93
N ARG A 284 11.69 -2.43 -17.32
CA ARG A 284 10.68 -1.41 -17.70
C ARG A 284 11.13 -0.01 -17.28
N GLU A 285 11.60 0.12 -16.03
CA GLU A 285 12.14 1.37 -15.49
C GLU A 285 13.34 1.86 -16.32
N PHE A 286 14.29 0.96 -16.66
CA PHE A 286 15.45 1.29 -17.50
C PHE A 286 15.04 1.91 -18.84
N ASN A 287 14.15 1.24 -19.58
CA ASN A 287 13.68 1.72 -20.88
C ASN A 287 12.91 3.05 -20.75
N ASN A 288 12.19 3.25 -19.65
CA ASN A 288 11.41 4.46 -19.40
C ASN A 288 12.31 5.66 -19.03
N GLU A 289 13.24 5.48 -18.10
CA GLU A 289 14.26 6.48 -17.75
C GLU A 289 15.08 6.88 -18.98
N LEU A 290 15.59 5.91 -19.76
CA LEU A 290 16.36 6.19 -20.97
C LEU A 290 15.54 6.96 -22.02
N ARG A 291 14.27 6.60 -22.22
CA ARG A 291 13.38 7.28 -23.18
C ARG A 291 13.01 8.70 -22.75
N LEU A 292 12.78 8.95 -21.45
CA LEU A 292 12.37 10.25 -20.95
C LEU A 292 13.58 11.18 -20.76
N LEU A 293 14.63 10.72 -20.05
CA LEU A 293 15.82 11.53 -19.74
C LEU A 293 16.73 11.80 -20.94
N SER A 294 16.57 11.08 -22.05
CA SER A 294 17.17 11.52 -23.32
C SER A 294 16.41 12.66 -24.00
N ALA A 295 15.14 12.90 -23.66
CA ALA A 295 14.31 13.98 -24.21
C ALA A 295 14.25 15.24 -23.33
N VAL A 296 14.47 15.12 -22.01
CA VAL A 296 14.39 16.24 -21.07
C VAL A 296 15.75 16.72 -20.57
N TRP A 297 15.90 18.04 -20.39
CA TRP A 297 17.08 18.64 -19.76
C TRP A 297 16.70 19.95 -19.06
N HIS A 298 17.01 20.05 -17.76
CA HIS A 298 16.67 21.20 -16.93
C HIS A 298 17.52 21.20 -15.63
N ASP A 299 17.89 22.38 -15.11
CA ASP A 299 18.79 22.52 -13.96
C ASP A 299 18.31 21.86 -12.67
N ASN A 300 16.99 21.68 -12.51
CA ASN A 300 16.39 21.01 -11.35
C ASN A 300 15.89 19.59 -11.64
N LEU A 301 16.37 18.95 -12.70
CA LEU A 301 16.25 17.51 -12.92
C LEU A 301 17.65 16.88 -12.85
N VAL A 302 17.73 15.59 -12.52
CA VAL A 302 18.98 14.83 -12.61
C VAL A 302 19.21 14.42 -14.06
N PRO A 303 20.25 14.95 -14.76
CA PRO A 303 20.47 14.63 -16.17
C PRO A 303 21.09 13.23 -16.32
N LEU A 304 20.68 12.49 -17.33
CA LEU A 304 21.34 11.24 -17.72
C LEU A 304 22.64 11.57 -18.47
N ILE A 305 23.79 11.09 -17.98
CA ILE A 305 25.08 11.22 -18.70
C ILE A 305 25.15 10.19 -19.82
N GLY A 306 24.71 8.97 -19.53
CA GLY A 306 24.84 7.86 -20.46
C GLY A 306 24.22 6.57 -19.96
N TYR A 307 24.27 5.55 -20.80
CA TYR A 307 23.73 4.22 -20.52
C TYR A 307 24.66 3.13 -21.06
N CYS A 308 24.49 1.90 -20.59
CA CYS A 308 25.15 0.72 -21.12
C CYS A 308 24.11 -0.40 -21.30
N CYS A 309 24.17 -1.04 -22.46
CA CYS A 309 23.38 -2.22 -22.84
C CYS A 309 24.33 -3.27 -23.46
N GLU A 310 25.13 -3.92 -22.62
CA GLU A 310 26.10 -4.93 -23.05
C GLU A 310 25.94 -6.20 -22.19
N LYS A 311 25.92 -7.39 -22.81
CA LYS A 311 25.94 -8.68 -22.09
C LYS A 311 24.83 -8.81 -21.03
N ASP A 312 23.60 -8.47 -21.40
CA ASP A 312 22.41 -8.37 -20.53
C ASP A 312 22.48 -7.34 -19.37
N GLN A 313 23.60 -6.60 -19.25
CA GLN A 313 23.69 -5.49 -18.31
C GLN A 313 22.97 -4.26 -18.87
N GLN A 314 21.92 -3.83 -18.16
CA GLN A 314 21.25 -2.55 -18.37
C GLN A 314 21.64 -1.60 -17.24
N ILE A 315 22.32 -0.51 -17.58
CA ILE A 315 22.94 0.41 -16.62
C ILE A 315 22.69 1.85 -17.04
N LEU A 316 22.30 2.70 -16.09
CA LEU A 316 22.16 4.15 -16.26
C LEU A 316 23.25 4.87 -15.47
N VAL A 317 23.82 5.92 -16.05
CA VAL A 317 24.95 6.68 -15.48
C VAL A 317 24.53 8.14 -15.28
N TYR A 318 24.65 8.59 -14.04
CA TYR A 318 24.21 9.89 -13.54
C TYR A 318 25.39 10.66 -12.91
N PRO A 319 25.33 12.00 -12.81
CA PRO A 319 26.27 12.76 -11.98
C PRO A 319 26.07 12.35 -10.51
N PHE A 320 27.17 12.27 -9.74
CA PHE A 320 27.06 11.97 -8.32
C PHE A 320 26.50 13.17 -7.53
N MET A 321 25.40 12.94 -6.81
CA MET A 321 24.72 13.94 -5.98
C MET A 321 25.30 13.89 -4.57
N SER A 322 26.34 14.68 -4.33
CA SER A 322 27.23 14.55 -3.17
C SER A 322 26.60 14.83 -1.81
N ASN A 323 25.42 15.46 -1.76
CA ASN A 323 24.68 15.71 -0.51
C ASN A 323 23.54 14.70 -0.27
N GLY A 324 23.44 13.64 -1.08
CA GLY A 324 22.45 12.57 -0.94
C GLY A 324 21.05 12.99 -1.39
N SER A 325 20.04 12.33 -0.84
CA SER A 325 18.63 12.72 -1.00
C SER A 325 18.20 13.76 0.05
N LEU A 326 17.08 14.43 -0.20
CA LEU A 326 16.42 15.26 0.79
C LEU A 326 16.02 14.45 2.03
N GLN A 327 15.56 13.21 1.85
CA GLN A 327 15.25 12.27 2.94
C GLN A 327 16.45 12.07 3.89
N ASP A 328 17.65 11.87 3.34
CA ASP A 328 18.90 11.73 4.11
C ASP A 328 19.24 12.99 4.93
N ARG A 329 18.89 14.17 4.40
CA ARG A 329 19.15 15.47 5.04
C ARG A 329 18.09 15.88 6.06
N LEU A 330 16.87 15.35 5.97
CA LEU A 330 15.80 15.60 6.94
C LEU A 330 15.88 14.63 8.14
N TYR A 331 15.98 13.31 7.92
CA TYR A 331 15.90 12.30 8.99
C TYR A 331 17.11 11.35 9.08
N GLY A 332 17.87 11.18 8.00
CA GLY A 332 19.01 10.27 7.94
C GLY A 332 20.24 10.71 8.76
N GLU A 333 21.33 9.92 8.70
CA GLU A 333 22.59 10.21 9.41
C GLU A 333 23.24 11.57 9.06
N ALA A 334 22.84 12.20 7.96
CA ALA A 334 23.27 13.56 7.64
C ALA A 334 22.52 14.62 8.47
N SER A 335 21.23 14.43 8.79
CA SER A 335 20.47 15.39 9.61
C SER A 335 21.04 15.48 11.03
N LYS A 336 21.38 14.33 11.62
CA LYS A 336 22.04 14.19 12.95
C LYS A 336 23.36 14.95 13.05
N ARG A 337 24.14 15.03 11.95
CA ARG A 337 25.42 15.75 11.89
C ARG A 337 25.26 17.25 11.68
N LYS A 338 24.32 17.67 10.82
CA LYS A 338 23.99 19.07 10.59
C LYS A 338 22.54 19.20 10.10
N VAL A 339 21.71 19.79 10.95
CA VAL A 339 20.33 20.18 10.64
C VAL A 339 20.31 21.04 9.38
N LEU A 340 19.38 20.74 8.48
CA LEU A 340 19.13 21.53 7.28
C LEU A 340 18.43 22.84 7.67
N ASP A 341 19.04 23.98 7.39
CA ASP A 341 18.48 25.31 7.71
C ASP A 341 17.30 25.69 6.80
N TRP A 342 16.51 26.66 7.26
CA TRP A 342 15.28 27.07 6.57
C TRP A 342 15.52 27.69 5.18
N PRO A 343 16.52 28.58 4.96
CA PRO A 343 16.84 29.07 3.61
C PRO A 343 17.19 27.95 2.63
N THR A 344 17.98 26.95 3.07
CA THR A 344 18.33 25.81 2.21
C THR A 344 17.11 24.93 1.93
N ARG A 345 16.25 24.67 2.92
CA ARG A 345 14.97 23.96 2.73
C ARG A 345 14.12 24.62 1.63
N ILE A 346 13.91 25.94 1.72
CA ILE A 346 13.16 26.70 0.71
C ILE A 346 13.84 26.64 -0.66
N SER A 347 15.16 26.74 -0.74
CA SER A 347 15.91 26.58 -2.01
C SER A 347 15.66 25.20 -2.65
N VAL A 348 15.65 24.13 -1.86
CA VAL A 348 15.34 22.77 -2.34
C VAL A 348 13.89 22.66 -2.81
N CYS A 349 12.92 23.21 -2.08
CA CYS A 349 11.50 23.27 -2.51
C CYS A 349 11.37 23.96 -3.87
N ILE A 350 11.97 25.14 -4.03
CA ILE A 350 11.91 25.94 -5.26
C ILE A 350 12.57 25.19 -6.41
N GLY A 351 13.68 24.50 -6.17
CA GLY A 351 14.34 23.65 -7.16
C GLY A 351 13.41 22.53 -7.63
N ALA A 352 12.95 21.68 -6.71
CA ALA A 352 12.05 20.57 -7.03
C ALA A 352 10.78 21.04 -7.76
N ALA A 353 10.14 22.13 -7.30
CA ALA A 353 8.97 22.72 -7.95
C ALA A 353 9.26 23.18 -9.39
N ARG A 354 10.40 23.83 -9.66
CA ARG A 354 10.81 24.20 -11.03
C ARG A 354 11.01 22.97 -11.91
N GLY A 355 11.59 21.89 -11.37
CA GLY A 355 11.72 20.61 -12.06
C GLY A 355 10.37 20.02 -12.47
N LEU A 356 9.40 19.97 -11.55
CA LEU A 356 8.05 19.47 -11.83
C LEU A 356 7.30 20.37 -12.82
N VAL A 357 7.37 21.69 -12.67
CA VAL A 357 6.76 22.66 -13.61
C VAL A 357 7.32 22.49 -15.02
N TYR A 358 8.63 22.24 -15.17
CA TYR A 358 9.23 21.94 -16.47
C TYR A 358 8.64 20.66 -17.10
N LEU A 359 8.46 19.59 -16.32
CA LEU A 359 7.90 18.32 -16.80
C LEU A 359 6.42 18.45 -17.20
N HIS A 360 5.63 19.14 -16.39
CA HIS A 360 4.20 19.37 -16.63
C HIS A 360 3.94 20.25 -17.86
N ASN A 361 4.86 21.17 -18.16
CA ASN A 361 4.78 22.06 -19.33
C ASN A 361 5.70 21.60 -20.49
N PHE A 362 6.16 20.35 -20.49
CA PHE A 362 7.08 19.86 -21.53
C PHE A 362 6.43 19.90 -22.93
N ALA A 363 7.02 20.70 -23.82
CA ALA A 363 6.37 21.18 -25.06
C ALA A 363 5.97 20.08 -26.06
N GLY A 364 6.54 18.87 -25.99
CA GLY A 364 6.11 17.75 -26.83
C GLY A 364 4.82 17.09 -26.33
N ARG A 365 4.80 16.72 -25.04
CA ARG A 365 3.66 16.13 -24.33
C ARG A 365 3.98 16.15 -22.84
N CYS A 366 3.03 16.61 -22.00
CA CYS A 366 3.19 16.69 -20.55
C CYS A 366 3.72 15.37 -19.96
N ILE A 367 4.73 15.44 -19.09
CA ILE A 367 5.30 14.31 -18.38
C ILE A 367 4.85 14.38 -16.93
N ILE A 368 4.23 13.31 -16.43
CA ILE A 368 3.82 13.14 -15.04
C ILE A 368 4.89 12.25 -14.37
N HIS A 369 5.49 12.71 -13.29
CA HIS A 369 6.62 12.06 -12.62
C HIS A 369 6.22 10.76 -11.92
N ARG A 370 5.04 10.75 -11.29
CA ARG A 370 4.36 9.60 -10.67
C ARG A 370 5.00 9.03 -9.39
N ASP A 371 6.24 9.41 -9.07
CA ASP A 371 6.94 9.01 -7.85
C ASP A 371 7.69 10.19 -7.21
N VAL A 372 7.00 11.32 -6.99
CA VAL A 372 7.59 12.49 -6.31
C VAL A 372 7.67 12.19 -4.81
N LYS A 373 8.89 12.19 -4.25
CA LYS A 373 9.15 11.89 -2.83
C LYS A 373 10.50 12.45 -2.37
N SER A 374 10.73 12.60 -1.06
CA SER A 374 11.99 13.14 -0.54
C SER A 374 13.24 12.30 -0.88
N SER A 375 13.10 10.99 -1.09
CA SER A 375 14.19 10.13 -1.59
C SER A 375 14.56 10.40 -3.05
N ASN A 376 13.59 10.85 -3.86
CA ASN A 376 13.75 11.14 -5.29
C ASN A 376 14.09 12.63 -5.56
N ILE A 377 14.32 13.43 -4.51
CA ILE A 377 14.86 14.78 -4.63
C ILE A 377 16.31 14.73 -4.15
N LEU A 378 17.23 14.69 -5.10
CA LEU A 378 18.67 14.60 -4.83
C LEU A 378 19.31 16.00 -4.75
N LEU A 379 20.42 16.06 -4.02
CA LEU A 379 21.12 17.30 -3.69
C LEU A 379 22.54 17.28 -4.24
N ASP A 380 22.83 18.22 -5.14
CA ASP A 380 24.18 18.41 -5.66
C ASP A 380 25.12 19.07 -4.63
N HIS A 381 26.37 19.28 -5.02
CA HIS A 381 27.42 19.90 -4.19
C HIS A 381 27.06 21.30 -3.66
N SER A 382 26.14 22.01 -4.32
CA SER A 382 25.67 23.35 -3.94
C SER A 382 24.37 23.32 -3.11
N MET A 383 23.92 22.14 -2.67
CA MET A 383 22.64 21.92 -1.99
C MET A 383 21.41 22.26 -2.85
N CYS A 384 21.55 22.28 -4.19
CA CYS A 384 20.43 22.51 -5.10
C CYS A 384 19.58 21.23 -5.25
N GLY A 385 18.27 21.37 -5.08
CA GLY A 385 17.30 20.29 -5.29
C GLY A 385 17.13 19.92 -6.77
N LYS A 386 17.26 18.63 -7.07
CA LYS A 386 17.04 18.05 -8.41
C LYS A 386 16.13 16.82 -8.30
N VAL A 387 15.06 16.78 -9.11
CA VAL A 387 14.15 15.63 -9.20
C VAL A 387 14.82 14.49 -9.96
N ALA A 388 14.71 13.27 -9.45
CA ALA A 388 15.36 12.05 -9.92
C ALA A 388 14.38 10.87 -9.96
N ASP A 389 14.85 9.76 -10.53
CA ASP A 389 14.14 8.48 -10.68
C ASP A 389 12.83 8.54 -11.51
N PHE A 390 13.02 8.53 -12.82
CA PHE A 390 11.95 8.58 -13.81
C PHE A 390 11.38 7.19 -14.14
N GLY A 391 11.68 6.15 -13.33
CA GLY A 391 11.30 4.76 -13.61
C GLY A 391 9.79 4.54 -13.77
N PHE A 392 8.97 5.33 -13.07
CA PHE A 392 7.50 5.28 -13.15
C PHE A 392 6.85 6.41 -13.94
N SER A 393 7.63 7.41 -14.38
CA SER A 393 7.11 8.60 -15.05
C SER A 393 6.42 8.26 -16.38
N LYS A 394 5.41 9.02 -16.77
CA LYS A 394 4.57 8.70 -17.94
C LYS A 394 4.14 9.98 -18.64
N TYR A 395 4.05 9.93 -19.97
CA TYR A 395 3.35 10.98 -20.72
C TYR A 395 1.87 10.99 -20.32
N ALA A 396 1.32 12.18 -20.06
CA ALA A 396 -0.08 12.36 -19.71
C ALA A 396 -1.00 11.77 -20.80
N PRO A 397 -2.07 11.02 -20.45
CA PRO A 397 -2.94 10.37 -21.43
C PRO A 397 -3.68 11.40 -22.31
N GLN A 398 -3.94 11.04 -23.56
CA GLN A 398 -4.70 11.79 -24.55
C GLN A 398 -5.80 10.92 -25.16
N GLU A 399 -6.83 11.55 -25.73
CA GLU A 399 -7.90 10.85 -26.46
C GLU A 399 -7.30 10.00 -27.60
N GLY A 400 -7.60 8.69 -27.59
CA GLY A 400 -7.08 7.74 -28.56
C GLY A 400 -5.86 6.90 -28.11
N ASP A 401 -5.28 7.13 -26.93
CA ASP A 401 -4.22 6.25 -26.41
C ASP A 401 -4.75 4.88 -25.97
N SER A 402 -4.71 3.87 -26.84
CA SER A 402 -5.15 2.49 -26.55
C SER A 402 -4.37 1.76 -25.44
N ASN A 403 -3.26 2.33 -24.97
CA ASN A 403 -2.29 1.69 -24.05
C ASN A 403 -2.07 2.49 -22.76
N ALA A 404 -3.06 3.25 -22.30
CA ALA A 404 -3.03 3.88 -20.98
C ALA A 404 -3.12 2.81 -19.86
N SER A 405 -2.00 2.15 -19.53
CA SER A 405 -1.92 1.23 -18.41
C SER A 405 -2.49 1.87 -17.14
N MET A 406 -3.55 1.25 -16.62
CA MET A 406 -4.33 1.62 -15.43
C MET A 406 -3.65 1.16 -14.12
N GLU A 407 -2.54 0.42 -14.22
CA GLU A 407 -1.75 -0.07 -13.09
C GLU A 407 -1.26 1.10 -12.23
N VAL A 408 -1.87 1.30 -11.05
CA VAL A 408 -1.48 2.35 -10.11
C VAL A 408 -0.05 2.11 -9.61
N ARG A 409 0.78 3.14 -9.71
CA ARG A 409 2.17 3.19 -9.20
C ARG A 409 2.41 4.51 -8.48
N GLY A 410 3.31 4.45 -7.51
CA GLY A 410 3.80 5.54 -6.66
C GLY A 410 4.27 4.96 -5.31
N THR A 411 4.81 5.80 -4.44
CA THR A 411 5.25 5.39 -3.08
C THR A 411 4.16 5.66 -2.04
N ALA A 412 3.94 4.71 -1.12
CA ALA A 412 3.01 4.88 -0.01
C ALA A 412 3.34 6.13 0.83
N GLY A 413 2.32 6.83 1.32
CA GLY A 413 2.45 8.11 2.02
C GLY A 413 2.50 9.33 1.07
N TYR A 414 2.93 9.15 -0.19
CA TYR A 414 2.95 10.20 -1.22
C TYR A 414 1.84 10.04 -2.27
N LEU A 415 1.21 8.88 -2.33
CA LEU A 415 0.26 8.51 -3.38
C LEU A 415 -1.03 9.34 -3.27
N ASP A 416 -1.37 10.02 -4.37
CA ASP A 416 -2.61 10.78 -4.52
C ASP A 416 -3.85 9.88 -4.35
N PRO A 417 -4.75 10.19 -3.39
CA PRO A 417 -5.92 9.37 -3.10
C PRO A 417 -6.96 9.40 -4.22
N GLU A 418 -7.08 10.51 -4.98
CA GLU A 418 -8.01 10.59 -6.12
C GLU A 418 -7.52 9.64 -7.23
N TYR A 419 -6.25 9.73 -7.59
CA TYR A 419 -5.62 8.82 -8.56
C TYR A 419 -5.60 7.35 -8.08
N TYR A 420 -5.41 7.08 -6.78
CA TYR A 420 -5.51 5.71 -6.25
C TYR A 420 -6.92 5.14 -6.41
N ALA A 421 -7.95 5.92 -6.07
CA ALA A 421 -9.34 5.47 -6.12
C ALA A 421 -9.91 5.39 -7.55
N THR A 422 -9.59 6.38 -8.41
CA THR A 422 -10.16 6.51 -9.76
C THR A 422 -9.30 5.89 -10.87
N GLN A 423 -8.02 5.59 -10.58
CA GLN A 423 -6.99 5.22 -11.55
C GLN A 423 -6.67 6.33 -12.60
N LEU A 424 -7.20 7.54 -12.42
CA LEU A 424 -7.00 8.69 -13.31
C LEU A 424 -5.72 9.45 -12.92
N LEU A 425 -4.61 9.14 -13.60
CA LEU A 425 -3.34 9.84 -13.39
C LEU A 425 -3.36 11.24 -14.02
N SER A 426 -3.05 12.27 -13.23
CA SER A 426 -2.93 13.66 -13.72
C SER A 426 -1.68 14.37 -13.16
N THR A 427 -1.39 15.58 -13.65
CA THR A 427 -0.36 16.44 -13.04
C THR A 427 -0.69 16.85 -11.60
N LYS A 428 -1.97 16.79 -11.20
CA LYS A 428 -2.38 17.06 -9.81
C LYS A 428 -1.90 15.96 -8.86
N SER A 429 -1.70 14.75 -9.35
CA SER A 429 -1.12 13.64 -8.56
C SER A 429 0.32 13.95 -8.14
N ASP A 430 1.15 14.47 -9.04
CA ASP A 430 2.49 14.96 -8.69
C ASP A 430 2.44 16.16 -7.73
N VAL A 431 1.44 17.05 -7.87
CA VAL A 431 1.26 18.21 -6.97
C VAL A 431 0.87 17.77 -5.57
N PHE A 432 0.02 16.75 -5.42
CA PHE A 432 -0.31 16.13 -4.14
C PHE A 432 0.94 15.53 -3.49
N SER A 433 1.67 14.68 -4.22
CA SER A 433 2.91 14.06 -3.75
C SER A 433 3.98 15.10 -3.37
N PHE A 434 4.07 16.22 -4.11
CA PHE A 434 4.93 17.35 -3.75
C PHE A 434 4.43 18.09 -2.50
N GLY A 435 3.12 18.18 -2.28
CA GLY A 435 2.54 18.69 -1.03
C GLY A 435 3.00 17.90 0.19
N VAL A 436 3.09 16.57 0.09
CA VAL A 436 3.66 15.71 1.15
C VAL A 436 5.13 16.06 1.40
N VAL A 437 5.94 16.27 0.35
CA VAL A 437 7.33 16.73 0.47
C VAL A 437 7.42 18.10 1.16
N LEU A 438 6.47 19.01 0.97
CA LEU A 438 6.44 20.28 1.69
C LEU A 438 6.12 20.08 3.18
N LEU A 439 5.20 19.17 3.53
CA LEU A 439 4.92 18.80 4.93
C LEU A 439 6.15 18.17 5.61
N GLU A 440 6.82 17.24 4.94
CA GLU A 440 8.11 16.65 5.35
C GLU A 440 9.16 17.74 5.66
N ILE A 441 9.33 18.71 4.75
CA ILE A 441 10.30 19.80 4.89
C ILE A 441 9.96 20.75 6.03
N VAL A 442 8.69 21.06 6.27
CA VAL A 442 8.25 21.95 7.36
C VAL A 442 8.36 21.25 8.72
N THR A 443 7.90 20.00 8.81
CA THR A 443 7.76 19.27 10.08
C THR A 443 9.04 18.54 10.50
N GLY A 444 9.87 18.14 9.55
CA GLY A 444 10.97 17.19 9.80
C GLY A 444 10.50 15.79 10.19
N LYS A 445 9.23 15.43 9.91
CA LYS A 445 8.67 14.10 10.12
C LYS A 445 8.68 13.29 8.83
N GLU A 446 8.93 11.98 8.94
CA GLU A 446 8.68 11.03 7.85
C GLU A 446 7.18 10.97 7.46
N PRO A 447 6.87 10.72 6.17
CA PRO A 447 5.53 10.74 5.60
C PRO A 447 4.65 9.56 6.06
N LEU A 448 5.29 8.44 6.39
CA LEU A 448 4.70 7.28 7.05
C LEU A 448 5.57 6.86 8.23
N ASP A 449 4.99 6.74 9.41
CA ASP A 449 5.69 6.29 10.61
C ASP A 449 4.77 5.42 11.47
N LEU A 450 4.90 4.09 11.30
CA LEU A 450 4.07 3.09 11.97
C LEU A 450 4.34 2.98 13.49
N GLN A 451 5.36 3.66 14.02
CA GLN A 451 5.63 3.70 15.47
C GLN A 451 4.79 4.77 16.19
N ARG A 452 4.12 5.66 15.45
CA ARG A 452 3.21 6.67 16.01
C ARG A 452 1.83 6.09 16.29
N PRO A 453 0.93 6.82 17.00
CA PRO A 453 -0.48 6.48 17.04
C PRO A 453 -1.07 6.37 15.63
N ARG A 454 -2.11 5.54 15.44
CA ARG A 454 -2.71 5.26 14.12
C ARG A 454 -3.20 6.52 13.39
N SER A 455 -3.65 7.55 14.13
CA SER A 455 -4.03 8.87 13.62
C SER A 455 -2.86 9.78 13.21
N GLU A 456 -1.61 9.35 13.44
CA GLU A 456 -0.39 10.06 13.04
C GLU A 456 0.54 9.21 12.16
N TRP A 457 0.09 8.02 11.73
CA TRP A 457 0.85 7.15 10.83
C TRP A 457 1.13 7.87 9.52
N SER A 458 0.09 8.41 8.89
CA SER A 458 0.21 9.26 7.70
C SER A 458 0.45 10.70 8.12
N LEU A 459 1.52 11.31 7.60
CA LEU A 459 1.78 12.74 7.78
C LEU A 459 0.68 13.62 7.16
N VAL A 460 -0.04 13.09 6.17
CA VAL A 460 -1.15 13.76 5.48
C VAL A 460 -2.46 13.68 6.28
N GLU A 461 -2.68 12.60 7.04
CA GLU A 461 -3.86 12.50 7.91
C GLU A 461 -3.69 13.27 9.23
N TRP A 462 -2.44 13.53 9.61
CA TRP A 462 -2.07 14.30 10.81
C TRP A 462 -2.15 15.83 10.62
N ALA A 463 -1.97 16.33 9.39
CA ALA A 463 -1.78 17.74 9.07
C ALA A 463 -3.08 18.47 8.68
#